data_AF-A0A969QDU3-F1
#
_entry.id   AF-A0A969QDU3-F1
#
_cell.length_a   1.000
_cell.length_b   1.000
_cell.length_c   1.000
_cell.angle_alpha   90.00
_cell.angle_beta   90.00
_cell.angle_gamma   90.00
#
_symmetry.space_group_name_H-M   'P 1'
#
loop_
_entity.id
_entity.type
_entity.pdbx_description
1 polymer ?
#
loop_
_entity_poly.entity_id
_entity_poly.type
_entity_poly.pdbx_seq_one_letter_code
_entity_poly.pdbx_strand_id
1 'polypeptide(L)' 'MSKRTSPDDIQNWDDIPDLDRLVNDKRSSKRATPAKGRRRNRRYENRLLKSQVDGATDDEEE' A
#
# COMPACT_ATOMS: atom_id res chain seq x y z
N MET A 1 8.91 1.37 16.75
CA MET A 1 8.85 1.67 15.30
C MET A 1 7.61 1.00 14.76
N SER A 2 6.64 1.76 14.22
CA SER A 2 5.39 1.17 13.71
C SER A 2 5.65 0.23 12.52
N LYS A 3 4.85 -0.83 12.37
CA LYS A 3 4.95 -1.78 11.25
C LYS A 3 4.63 -1.02 9.95
N ARG A 4 5.34 -1.36 8.86
CA ARG A 4 5.00 -0.82 7.52
C ARG A 4 3.87 -1.69 6.96
N THR A 5 2.93 -1.08 6.25
CA THR A 5 1.93 -1.81 5.46
C THR A 5 2.60 -2.78 4.48
N SER A 6 2.12 -4.02 4.49
CA SER A 6 2.46 -5.13 3.60
C SER A 6 1.31 -5.37 2.61
N PRO A 7 1.58 -5.91 1.40
CA PRO A 7 0.54 -6.47 0.54
C PRO A 7 -0.41 -7.42 1.26
N ASP A 8 0.12 -8.25 2.16
CA ASP A 8 -0.68 -9.20 2.96
C ASP A 8 -1.62 -8.52 3.96
N ASP A 9 -1.48 -7.22 4.20
CA ASP A 9 -2.40 -6.48 5.07
C ASP A 9 -3.71 -6.12 4.35
N ILE A 10 -3.79 -6.27 3.01
CA ILE A 10 -5.02 -6.12 2.23
C ILE A 10 -5.48 -7.51 1.79
N GLN A 11 -6.66 -7.89 2.25
CA GLN A 11 -7.22 -9.22 2.01
C GLN A 11 -8.38 -9.19 1.00
N ASN A 12 -9.05 -8.05 0.84
CA ASN A 12 -10.21 -7.93 -0.05
C ASN A 12 -10.23 -6.60 -0.83
N TRP A 13 -10.93 -6.62 -1.97
CA TRP A 13 -11.19 -5.43 -2.79
C TRP A 13 -12.01 -4.35 -2.05
N ASP A 14 -12.75 -4.74 -1.01
CA ASP A 14 -13.53 -3.83 -0.16
C ASP A 14 -12.64 -2.85 0.64
N ASP A 15 -11.35 -3.14 0.80
CA ASP A 15 -10.39 -2.29 1.51
C ASP A 15 -9.83 -1.14 0.64
N ILE A 16 -10.08 -1.18 -0.68
CA ILE A 16 -9.52 -0.23 -1.65
C ILE A 16 -9.97 1.22 -1.45
N PRO A 17 -11.23 1.52 -1.08
CA PRO A 17 -11.65 2.89 -0.80
C PRO A 17 -10.85 3.56 0.33
N ASP A 18 -10.31 2.77 1.26
CA ASP A 18 -9.56 3.22 2.44
C ASP A 18 -8.04 3.03 2.31
N LEU A 19 -7.53 2.90 1.07
CA LEU A 19 -6.11 2.63 0.79
C LEU A 19 -5.16 3.69 1.38
N ASP A 20 -5.60 4.94 1.44
CA ASP A 20 -4.86 6.07 2.01
C ASP A 20 -4.67 5.95 3.53
N ARG A 21 -5.65 5.36 4.23
CA ARG A 21 -5.62 5.08 5.68
C ARG A 21 -4.84 3.82 6.00
N LEU A 22 -4.85 2.84 5.10
CA LEU A 22 -4.10 1.59 5.24
C LEU A 22 -2.58 1.80 5.11
N VAL A 23 -2.15 2.80 4.33
CA VAL A 23 -0.73 3.08 4.14
C VAL A 23 -0.11 3.81 5.33
N ASN A 24 0.73 3.07 6.07
CA ASN A 24 1.50 3.57 7.21
C ASN A 24 2.99 3.75 6.86
N ASP A 25 3.40 5.02 6.74
CA ASP A 25 4.81 5.38 6.61
C ASP A 25 5.51 5.45 7.97
N LYS A 26 6.09 4.32 8.41
CA LYS A 26 6.89 4.26 9.65
C LYS A 26 8.11 5.19 9.69
N ARG A 27 8.49 5.79 8.55
CA ARG A 27 9.59 6.76 8.45
C ARG A 27 9.09 8.19 8.24
N SER A 28 7.81 8.47 8.46
CA SER A 28 7.19 9.80 8.31
C SER A 28 8.02 10.90 9.00
N SER A 29 8.46 10.66 10.24
CA SER A 29 9.31 11.56 11.03
C SER A 29 10.72 11.79 10.47
N LYS A 30 11.21 10.89 9.61
CA LYS A 30 12.52 10.99 8.95
C LYS A 30 12.41 11.51 7.52
N ARG A 31 11.22 11.91 7.07
CA ARG A 31 11.05 12.52 5.74
C ARG A 31 11.55 13.94 5.77
N ALA A 32 12.40 14.28 4.80
CA ALA A 32 12.92 15.64 4.66
C ALA A 32 11.80 16.66 4.36
N THR A 33 10.72 16.26 3.69
CA THR A 33 9.59 17.15 3.38
C THR A 33 8.25 16.40 3.37
N PRO A 34 7.12 17.09 3.62
CA PRO A 34 5.78 16.51 3.47
C PRO A 34 5.52 15.97 2.06
N ALA A 35 6.02 16.65 1.02
CA ALA A 35 5.88 16.21 -0.37
C ALA A 35 6.55 14.85 -0.63
N LYS A 36 7.71 14.57 -0.01
CA LYS A 36 8.36 13.25 -0.07
C LYS A 36 7.58 12.16 0.68
N GLY A 37 6.84 12.53 1.73
CA GLY A 37 5.88 11.65 2.40
C GLY A 37 4.76 11.25 1.46
N ARG A 38 4.04 12.24 0.89
CA ARG A 38 2.93 12.00 -0.07
C ARG A 38 3.33 11.15 -1.27
N ARG A 39 4.47 11.46 -1.91
CA ARG A 39 4.98 10.66 -3.04
C ARG A 39 5.24 9.21 -2.64
N ARG A 40 5.70 8.96 -1.39
CA ARG A 40 5.93 7.61 -0.92
C ARG A 40 4.64 6.88 -0.60
N ASN A 41 3.67 7.54 0.06
CA ASN A 41 2.37 6.94 0.35
C ASN A 41 1.71 6.47 -0.94
N ARG A 42 1.67 7.34 -1.96
CA ARG A 42 1.22 6.98 -3.31
C ARG A 42 1.97 5.81 -3.93
N ARG A 43 3.27 5.66 -3.65
CA ARG A 43 4.06 4.51 -4.13
C ARG A 43 3.64 3.23 -3.42
N TYR A 44 3.27 3.30 -2.15
CA TYR A 44 2.76 2.15 -1.40
C TYR A 44 1.36 1.78 -1.86
N GLU A 45 0.45 2.75 -2.00
CA GLU A 45 -0.88 2.57 -2.61
C GLU A 45 -0.78 1.82 -3.96
N ASN A 46 0.04 2.31 -4.90
CA ASN A 46 0.20 1.64 -6.20
C ASN A 46 0.77 0.22 -6.08
N ARG A 47 1.68 -0.01 -5.13
CA ARG A 47 2.26 -1.35 -4.92
C ARG A 47 1.20 -2.32 -4.38
N LEU A 48 0.35 -1.83 -3.47
CA LEU A 48 -0.73 -2.59 -2.86
C LEU A 48 -1.77 -2.99 -3.91
N LEU A 49 -2.22 -2.04 -4.73
CA LEU A 49 -3.11 -2.32 -5.86
C LEU A 49 -2.49 -3.30 -6.85
N LYS A 50 -1.21 -3.10 -7.19
CA LYS A 50 -0.51 -3.99 -8.11
C LYS A 50 -0.47 -5.43 -7.59
N SER A 51 -0.19 -5.64 -6.31
CA SER A 51 -0.20 -7.01 -5.75
C SER A 51 -1.58 -7.67 -5.77
N GLN A 52 -2.67 -6.91 -5.64
CA GLN A 52 -4.02 -7.45 -5.75
C GLN A 52 -4.36 -7.83 -7.20
N VAL A 53 -3.93 -7.03 -8.17
CA VAL A 53 -4.09 -7.34 -9.61
C VAL A 53 -3.24 -8.54 -10.01
N ASP A 54 -1.96 -8.57 -9.63
CA ASP A 54 -1.05 -9.67 -9.97
C ASP A 54 -1.55 -11.00 -9.34
N GLY A 55 -2.07 -10.97 -8.10
CA GLY A 55 -2.68 -12.15 -7.47
C GLY A 55 -3.98 -12.60 -8.14
N ALA A 56 -4.83 -11.66 -8.54
CA ALA A 56 -6.07 -11.99 -9.26
C ALA A 56 -5.82 -12.63 -10.63
N THR A 57 -4.71 -12.28 -11.31
CA THR A 57 -4.34 -12.94 -12.58
C THR A 57 -3.80 -14.35 -12.38
N ASP A 58 -3.14 -14.62 -11.25
CA ASP A 58 -2.66 -15.97 -10.93
C ASP A 58 -3.83 -16.94 -10.65
N ASP A 59 -4.96 -16.44 -10.10
CA ASP A 59 -6.18 -17.22 -9.83
C ASP A 59 -6.99 -17.56 -11.11
N GLU A 60 -6.80 -16.85 -12.23
CA GLU A 60 -7.52 -17.09 -13.49
C GLU A 60 -6.83 -18.11 -14.42
N GLU A 61 -5.55 -18.45 -14.16
CA GLU A 61 -4.77 -19.38 -14.98
C GLU A 61 -4.72 -20.84 -14.44
N GLU A 62 -5.42 -21.15 -13.34
CA GLU A 62 -5.53 -22.50 -12.73
C GLU A 62 -6.84 -23.23 -13.09
#